data_AF-A0A3A0GCA4-F1
#
_entry.id   AF-A0A3A0GCA4-F1
#
_cell.length_a   1.000
_cell.length_b   1.000
_cell.length_c   1.000
_cell.angle_alpha   90.00
_cell.angle_beta   90.00
_cell.angle_gamma   90.00
#
_symmetry.space_group_name_H-M   'P 1'
#
loop_
_entity.id
_entity.type
_entity.pdbx_description
1 polymer ?
#
loop_
_entity_poly.entity_id
_entity_poly.type
_entity_poly.pdbx_seq_one_letter_code
_entity_poly.pdbx_strand_id
1 'polypeptide(L)'
;MERITLYSLSSDYSSKLYNSGRWIDGAAMRALEERLQDYLGVKFIVLTNSGTSSLLAAYWALKDRFPQGIITCPYTWPATYQTSKVLGIPTRYTRLVCRSRIDLFGDSSDSSIVALVHLFGQPQPHLPRLMESGQPFIEDAAQAFGAEYNGKKVGTFGMIGCYSFYPTKTLHTCGHGGALSTDDEDLYREMKLFVECGRWEGKVTQAVALNLRMDEIKAEFLVWELERYDERMRTQRDLAKEFQKLIPGPQPFIEEAPNSRHIYSVFNLLLDKREDFRSFMNDRGIDTMVYYNQDVLPEEVRGD
;
A
#
# COMPACT_ATOMS: atom_id res chain seq x y z
N MET A 1 25.36 39.85 6.30
CA MET A 1 24.56 39.33 7.42
C MET A 1 24.30 37.86 7.12
N GLU A 2 25.01 36.94 7.77
CA GLU A 2 24.71 35.50 7.65
C GLU A 2 23.29 35.26 8.18
N ARG A 3 22.43 34.64 7.37
CA ARG A 3 21.09 34.25 7.81
C ARG A 3 21.24 33.04 8.73
N ILE A 4 21.36 33.30 10.03
CA ILE A 4 21.23 32.27 11.05
C ILE A 4 19.76 31.84 11.08
N THR A 5 19.48 30.57 10.80
CA THR A 5 18.13 30.00 10.89
C THR A 5 17.71 29.87 12.35
N LEU A 6 16.46 30.19 12.70
CA LEU A 6 15.95 30.06 14.08
C LEU A 6 16.22 28.67 14.69
N TYR A 7 16.22 27.61 13.88
CA TYR A 7 16.49 26.23 14.33
C TYR A 7 17.94 25.99 14.76
N SER A 8 18.92 26.70 14.20
CA SER A 8 20.31 26.60 14.66
C SER A 8 20.55 27.27 16.01
N LEU A 9 19.55 28.01 16.53
CA LEU A 9 19.56 28.58 17.87
C LEU A 9 18.76 27.74 18.89
N SER A 10 17.97 26.76 18.43
CA SER A 10 17.06 25.98 19.29
C SER A 10 17.58 24.60 19.68
N SER A 11 18.69 24.13 19.09
CA SER A 11 19.31 22.88 19.51
C SER A 11 20.80 22.83 19.16
N ASP A 12 21.58 22.15 19.99
CA ASP A 12 22.97 21.76 19.70
C ASP A 12 23.05 20.55 18.74
N TYR A 13 21.91 20.10 18.19
CA TYR A 13 21.82 18.92 17.34
C TYR A 13 22.28 19.23 15.91
N SER A 14 23.37 18.60 15.47
CA SER A 14 23.95 18.81 14.14
C SER A 14 23.32 17.89 13.09
N SER A 15 22.11 18.21 12.62
CA SER A 15 21.53 17.60 11.41
C SER A 15 21.37 18.64 10.31
N LYS A 16 21.83 18.32 9.09
CA LYS A 16 21.64 19.18 7.92
C LYS A 16 20.15 19.45 7.65
N LEU A 17 19.30 18.44 7.85
CA LEU A 17 17.86 18.59 7.69
C LEU A 17 17.26 19.46 8.80
N TYR A 18 17.61 19.20 10.07
CA TYR A 18 17.12 20.00 11.20
C TYR A 18 17.49 21.47 11.09
N ASN A 19 18.74 21.74 10.76
CA ASN A 19 19.25 23.09 10.60
C ASN A 19 18.71 23.80 9.34
N SER A 20 18.17 23.07 8.36
CA SER A 20 17.57 23.67 7.16
C SER A 20 16.23 24.37 7.45
N GLY A 21 15.50 23.95 8.48
CA GLY A 21 14.13 24.37 8.76
C GLY A 21 13.09 23.96 7.71
N ARG A 22 13.48 23.20 6.68
CA ARG A 22 12.58 22.68 5.64
C ARG A 22 12.14 21.27 6.00
N TRP A 23 10.98 21.18 6.62
CA TRP A 23 10.43 19.93 7.15
C TRP A 23 9.40 19.26 6.24
N ILE A 24 8.92 19.99 5.23
CA ILE A 24 7.90 19.59 4.25
C ILE A 24 8.32 20.14 2.88
N ASP A 25 8.02 19.41 1.80
CA ASP A 25 8.31 19.78 0.40
C ASP A 25 9.80 20.07 0.10
N GLY A 26 10.70 19.41 0.84
CA GLY A 26 12.14 19.59 0.73
C GLY A 26 12.81 18.64 -0.27
N ALA A 27 14.11 18.44 -0.09
CA ALA A 27 14.92 17.67 -1.04
C ALA A 27 14.83 16.16 -0.83
N ALA A 28 14.59 15.71 0.40
CA ALA A 28 14.49 14.29 0.71
C ALA A 28 13.21 13.69 0.13
N MET A 29 12.08 14.42 0.16
CA MET A 29 10.85 14.00 -0.50
C MET A 29 11.03 13.84 -2.01
N ARG A 30 11.66 14.82 -2.68
CA ARG A 30 11.96 14.71 -4.12
C ARG A 30 12.87 13.52 -4.44
N ALA A 31 13.93 13.32 -3.65
CA ALA A 31 14.83 12.19 -3.82
C ALA A 31 14.10 10.84 -3.60
N LEU A 32 13.16 10.78 -2.65
CA LEU A 32 12.34 9.59 -2.44
C LEU A 32 11.39 9.35 -3.61
N GLU A 33 10.71 10.39 -4.11
CA GLU A 33 9.84 10.29 -5.29
C GLU A 33 10.60 9.74 -6.50
N GLU A 34 11.77 10.32 -6.82
CA GLU A 34 12.64 9.87 -7.92
C GLU A 34 13.07 8.40 -7.74
N ARG A 35 13.54 8.02 -6.55
CA ARG A 35 13.94 6.63 -6.30
C ARG A 35 12.79 5.65 -6.36
N LEU A 36 11.59 6.05 -5.94
CA LEU A 36 10.39 5.21 -6.05
C LEU A 36 9.92 5.09 -7.50
N GLN A 37 10.00 6.17 -8.30
CA GLN A 37 9.74 6.13 -9.74
C GLN A 37 10.66 5.12 -10.42
N ASP A 38 11.97 5.21 -10.17
CA ASP A 38 12.96 4.29 -10.73
C ASP A 38 12.75 2.85 -10.27
N TYR A 39 12.53 2.64 -8.97
CA TYR A 39 12.39 1.30 -8.38
C TYR A 39 11.12 0.57 -8.83
N LEU A 40 10.02 1.30 -9.02
CA LEU A 40 8.74 0.76 -9.47
C LEU A 40 8.61 0.74 -10.99
N GLY A 41 9.37 1.58 -11.71
CA GLY A 41 9.26 1.77 -13.15
C GLY A 41 7.99 2.52 -13.56
N VAL A 42 7.63 3.57 -12.82
CA VAL A 42 6.43 4.40 -13.05
C VAL A 42 6.79 5.86 -13.26
N LYS A 43 5.94 6.61 -13.97
CA LYS A 43 6.20 8.03 -14.27
C LYS A 43 5.97 8.95 -13.08
N PHE A 44 4.97 8.67 -12.24
CA PHE A 44 4.55 9.61 -11.21
C PHE A 44 4.41 8.95 -9.84
N ILE A 45 4.92 9.64 -8.83
CA ILE A 45 4.76 9.30 -7.41
C ILE A 45 4.18 10.50 -6.66
N VAL A 46 3.23 10.25 -5.76
CA VAL A 46 2.76 11.23 -4.78
C VAL A 46 2.95 10.66 -3.38
N LEU A 47 3.80 11.31 -2.57
CA LEU A 47 4.01 10.89 -1.17
C LEU A 47 2.85 11.34 -0.27
N THR A 48 2.44 10.46 0.64
CA THR A 48 1.37 10.72 1.60
C THR A 48 1.83 10.39 3.01
N ASN A 49 1.13 10.93 4.01
CA ASN A 49 1.43 10.68 5.42
C ASN A 49 1.06 9.26 5.89
N SER A 50 0.32 8.47 5.11
CA SER A 50 -0.10 7.10 5.44
C SER A 50 -0.65 6.35 4.23
N GLY A 51 -0.61 5.01 4.27
CA GLY A 51 -1.27 4.18 3.23
C GLY A 51 -2.79 4.36 3.16
N THR A 52 -3.45 4.68 4.29
CA THR A 52 -4.88 5.06 4.31
C THR A 52 -5.10 6.35 3.52
N SER A 53 -4.21 7.34 3.66
CA SER A 53 -4.27 8.58 2.89
C SER A 53 -3.99 8.35 1.41
N SER A 54 -3.13 7.39 1.05
CA SER A 54 -2.99 6.95 -0.33
C SER A 54 -4.33 6.46 -0.91
N LEU A 55 -4.97 5.48 -0.25
CA LEU A 55 -6.26 4.94 -0.70
C LEU A 55 -7.34 6.03 -0.79
N LEU A 56 -7.39 6.94 0.20
CA LEU A 56 -8.33 8.07 0.20
C LEU A 56 -8.11 8.99 -1.00
N ALA A 57 -6.86 9.34 -1.33
CA ALA A 57 -6.54 10.18 -2.48
C ALA A 57 -6.83 9.48 -3.81
N ALA A 58 -6.54 8.18 -3.91
CA ALA A 58 -6.84 7.38 -5.09
C ALA A 58 -8.35 7.37 -5.36
N TYR A 59 -9.16 7.09 -4.34
CA TYR A 59 -10.61 7.11 -4.49
C TYR A 59 -11.16 8.50 -4.76
N TRP A 60 -10.60 9.55 -4.14
CA TRP A 60 -11.03 10.91 -4.42
C TRP A 60 -10.79 11.32 -5.89
N ALA A 61 -9.63 10.95 -6.45
CA ALA A 61 -9.27 11.23 -7.85
C ALA A 61 -10.13 10.45 -8.86
N LEU A 62 -10.73 9.34 -8.44
CA LEU A 62 -11.46 8.41 -9.31
C LEU A 62 -12.98 8.43 -9.12
N LYS A 63 -13.49 9.04 -8.04
CA LYS A 63 -14.91 8.99 -7.66
C LYS A 63 -15.87 9.43 -8.77
N ASP A 64 -15.48 10.44 -9.55
CA ASP A 64 -16.31 10.99 -10.63
C ASP A 64 -16.21 10.16 -11.92
N ARG A 65 -15.15 9.35 -12.07
CA ARG A 65 -14.96 8.42 -13.20
C ARG A 65 -15.75 7.12 -13.01
N PHE A 66 -16.03 6.73 -11.76
CA PHE A 66 -16.66 5.44 -11.41
C PHE A 66 -17.85 5.63 -10.45
N PRO A 67 -19.00 6.13 -10.95
CA PRO A 67 -20.15 6.48 -10.11
C PRO A 67 -20.84 5.27 -9.46
N GLN A 68 -20.64 4.05 -9.99
CA GLN A 68 -21.15 2.83 -9.36
C GLN A 68 -20.29 2.37 -8.16
N GLY A 69 -19.20 3.09 -7.88
CA GLY A 69 -18.37 2.93 -6.69
C GLY A 69 -17.29 1.87 -6.82
N ILE A 70 -16.95 1.23 -5.70
CA ILE A 70 -15.84 0.28 -5.62
C ILE A 70 -16.29 -1.15 -5.35
N ILE A 71 -15.52 -2.12 -5.84
CA ILE A 71 -15.61 -3.54 -5.51
C ILE A 71 -14.31 -3.93 -4.80
N THR A 72 -14.39 -4.55 -3.63
CA THR A 72 -13.18 -4.97 -2.89
C THR A 72 -13.40 -6.26 -2.10
N CYS A 73 -12.31 -6.86 -1.64
CA CYS A 73 -12.36 -8.03 -0.80
C CYS A 73 -12.63 -7.64 0.65
N PRO A 74 -13.57 -8.29 1.35
CA PRO A 74 -13.76 -8.03 2.78
C PRO A 74 -12.61 -8.60 3.64
N TYR A 75 -11.83 -9.56 3.13
CA TYR A 75 -10.67 -10.10 3.83
C TYR A 75 -9.41 -9.26 3.55
N THR A 76 -9.37 -8.08 4.15
CA THR A 76 -8.27 -7.10 4.01
C THR A 76 -8.19 -6.20 5.24
N TRP A 77 -7.22 -5.28 5.28
CA TRP A 77 -7.18 -4.22 6.28
C TRP A 77 -8.33 -3.21 6.05
N PRO A 78 -9.03 -2.71 7.10
CA PRO A 78 -10.20 -1.86 6.92
C PRO A 78 -10.00 -0.62 6.04
N ALA A 79 -8.78 -0.06 6.00
CA ALA A 79 -8.49 1.14 5.22
C ALA A 79 -8.87 1.00 3.74
N THR A 80 -8.80 -0.20 3.16
CA THR A 80 -9.14 -0.48 1.76
C THR A 80 -10.57 -0.07 1.43
N TYR A 81 -11.55 -0.27 2.34
CA TYR A 81 -12.95 0.11 2.11
C TYR A 81 -13.40 1.31 2.95
N GLN A 82 -12.77 1.59 4.09
CA GLN A 82 -13.23 2.69 4.94
C GLN A 82 -13.04 4.04 4.25
N THR A 83 -11.98 4.18 3.45
CA THR A 83 -11.68 5.42 2.73
C THR A 83 -12.71 5.71 1.63
N SER A 84 -13.26 4.70 0.97
CA SER A 84 -14.39 4.90 0.04
C SER A 84 -15.66 5.31 0.79
N LYS A 85 -15.93 4.70 1.95
CA LYS A 85 -17.07 5.07 2.81
C LYS A 85 -16.98 6.51 3.32
N VAL A 86 -15.80 6.97 3.73
CA VAL A 86 -15.57 8.37 4.15
C VAL A 86 -15.89 9.36 3.02
N LEU A 87 -15.66 8.98 1.76
CA LEU A 87 -15.97 9.79 0.59
C LEU A 87 -17.43 9.63 0.09
N GLY A 88 -18.24 8.81 0.75
CA GLY A 88 -19.62 8.53 0.31
C GLY A 88 -19.70 7.67 -0.95
N ILE A 89 -18.62 6.97 -1.30
CA ILE A 89 -18.57 6.14 -2.51
C ILE A 89 -19.23 4.78 -2.23
N PRO A 90 -20.18 4.32 -3.08
CA PRO A 90 -20.77 2.98 -2.95
C PRO A 90 -19.69 1.90 -2.89
N THR A 91 -19.88 0.89 -2.05
CA THR A 91 -18.85 -0.14 -1.83
C THR A 91 -19.51 -1.51 -1.78
N ARG A 92 -19.06 -2.39 -2.67
CA ARG A 92 -19.48 -3.78 -2.78
C ARG A 92 -18.36 -4.70 -2.32
N TYR A 93 -18.71 -5.70 -1.53
CA TYR A 93 -17.74 -6.67 -1.03
C TYR A 93 -17.88 -7.97 -1.81
N THR A 94 -16.76 -8.45 -2.36
CA THR A 94 -16.70 -9.73 -3.06
C THR A 94 -15.44 -10.44 -2.63
N ARG A 95 -15.59 -11.67 -2.13
CA ARG A 95 -14.46 -12.44 -1.63
C ARG A 95 -13.54 -12.80 -2.80
N LEU A 96 -12.42 -12.10 -2.90
CA LEU A 96 -11.30 -12.31 -3.84
C LEU A 96 -10.26 -13.31 -3.29
N VAL A 97 -10.51 -13.91 -2.13
CA VAL A 97 -9.57 -14.80 -1.45
C VAL A 97 -9.70 -16.21 -2.02
N CYS A 98 -8.58 -16.73 -2.52
CA CYS A 98 -8.35 -18.06 -3.10
C CYS A 98 -8.42 -18.14 -4.63
N ARG A 99 -7.53 -18.99 -5.18
CA ARG A 99 -7.36 -19.36 -6.59
C ARG A 99 -8.64 -19.85 -7.30
N SER A 100 -9.74 -20.03 -6.58
CA SER A 100 -11.02 -20.48 -7.15
C SER A 100 -11.67 -19.39 -7.98
N ARG A 101 -12.26 -19.79 -9.11
CA ARG A 101 -13.04 -18.93 -10.00
C ARG A 101 -14.07 -18.17 -9.19
N ILE A 102 -13.84 -16.88 -9.01
CA ILE A 102 -14.92 -15.98 -8.68
C ILE A 102 -15.34 -15.36 -10.01
N ASP A 103 -16.64 -15.41 -10.30
CA ASP A 103 -17.28 -14.61 -11.34
C ASP A 103 -17.27 -13.15 -10.86
N LEU A 104 -16.07 -12.55 -10.90
CA LEU A 104 -15.72 -11.35 -10.12
C LEU A 104 -16.25 -10.05 -10.64
N PHE A 105 -16.63 -10.04 -11.90
CA PHE A 105 -16.85 -8.81 -12.60
C PHE A 105 -18.31 -8.83 -12.95
N GLY A 106 -19.05 -7.87 -12.38
CA GLY A 106 -20.35 -7.51 -12.94
C GLY A 106 -20.19 -7.30 -14.45
N ASP A 107 -21.30 -7.38 -15.17
CA ASP A 107 -21.32 -7.12 -16.60
C ASP A 107 -20.51 -5.84 -16.90
N SER A 108 -19.65 -5.85 -17.93
CA SER A 108 -18.67 -4.77 -18.23
C SER A 108 -19.26 -3.35 -18.36
N SER A 109 -20.59 -3.23 -18.37
CA SER A 109 -21.37 -2.01 -18.22
C SER A 109 -21.40 -1.41 -16.80
N ASP A 110 -20.98 -2.15 -15.78
CA ASP A 110 -20.92 -1.70 -14.39
C ASP A 110 -19.71 -0.77 -14.22
N SER A 111 -19.97 0.54 -14.19
CA SER A 111 -18.92 1.58 -14.04
C SER A 111 -18.36 1.65 -12.61
N SER A 112 -18.04 0.49 -12.03
CA SER A 112 -17.35 0.32 -10.76
C SER A 112 -15.85 0.10 -11.00
N ILE A 113 -15.04 0.42 -9.99
CA ILE A 113 -13.61 0.12 -9.97
C ILE A 113 -13.27 -0.94 -8.93
N VAL A 114 -12.37 -1.86 -9.27
CA VAL A 114 -11.90 -2.89 -8.32
C VAL A 114 -10.74 -2.34 -7.48
N ALA A 115 -10.78 -2.52 -6.16
CA ALA A 115 -9.63 -2.31 -5.29
C ALA A 115 -8.95 -3.66 -5.04
N LEU A 116 -7.90 -3.95 -5.82
CA LEU A 116 -7.18 -5.22 -5.82
C LEU A 116 -6.11 -5.22 -4.73
N VAL A 117 -6.29 -6.02 -3.68
CA VAL A 117 -5.35 -6.08 -2.56
C VAL A 117 -4.30 -7.16 -2.79
N HIS A 118 -3.02 -6.78 -2.72
CA HIS A 118 -1.88 -7.70 -2.71
C HIS A 118 -1.52 -8.08 -1.28
N LEU A 119 -2.21 -9.11 -0.78
CA LEU A 119 -2.16 -9.48 0.62
C LEU A 119 -0.86 -10.25 0.96
N PHE A 120 -0.33 -10.01 2.15
CA PHE A 120 0.82 -10.69 2.74
C PHE A 120 2.13 -10.62 1.95
N GLY A 121 2.18 -9.79 0.90
CA GLY A 121 3.32 -9.68 0.01
C GLY A 121 3.24 -10.53 -1.24
N GLN A 122 2.11 -11.17 -1.51
CA GLN A 122 1.87 -11.94 -2.73
C GLN A 122 1.08 -11.08 -3.74
N PRO A 123 1.50 -11.01 -5.01
CA PRO A 123 0.65 -10.54 -6.08
C PRO A 123 -0.67 -11.30 -6.10
N GLN A 124 -1.77 -10.60 -6.38
CA GLN A 124 -3.09 -11.21 -6.30
C GLN A 124 -3.28 -12.16 -7.51
N PRO A 125 -3.62 -13.44 -7.32
CA PRO A 125 -3.84 -14.40 -8.42
C PRO A 125 -4.81 -13.98 -9.54
N HIS A 126 -5.74 -13.07 -9.29
CA HIS A 126 -6.70 -12.54 -10.26
C HIS A 126 -6.18 -11.34 -11.07
N LEU A 127 -5.00 -10.81 -10.74
CA LEU A 127 -4.36 -9.73 -11.50
C LEU A 127 -4.31 -9.99 -13.03
N PRO A 128 -3.94 -11.20 -13.52
CA PRO A 128 -3.89 -11.45 -14.97
C PRO A 128 -5.27 -11.33 -15.62
N ARG A 129 -6.29 -11.89 -14.97
CA ARG A 129 -7.67 -11.84 -15.46
C ARG A 129 -8.23 -10.42 -15.48
N LEU A 130 -7.87 -9.60 -14.49
CA LEU A 130 -8.24 -8.18 -14.46
C LEU A 130 -7.63 -7.40 -15.62
N MET A 131 -6.35 -7.65 -15.91
CA MET A 131 -5.69 -7.02 -17.06
C MET A 131 -6.30 -7.48 -18.39
N GLU A 132 -6.62 -8.77 -18.52
CA GLU A 132 -7.25 -9.33 -19.74
C GLU A 132 -8.69 -8.83 -19.96
N SER A 133 -9.47 -8.64 -18.90
CA SER A 133 -10.86 -8.18 -19.01
C SER A 133 -11.00 -6.70 -19.29
N GLY A 134 -9.95 -5.90 -19.05
CA GLY A 134 -10.00 -4.44 -19.13
C GLY A 134 -10.82 -3.79 -18.01
N GLN A 135 -11.23 -4.56 -16.99
CA GLN A 135 -11.92 -4.04 -15.81
C GLN A 135 -11.01 -3.03 -15.10
N PRO A 136 -11.44 -1.77 -14.91
CA PRO A 136 -10.64 -0.78 -14.18
C PRO A 136 -10.40 -1.21 -12.75
N PHE A 137 -9.17 -1.01 -12.27
CA PHE A 137 -8.78 -1.32 -10.89
C PHE A 137 -7.70 -0.38 -10.37
N ILE A 138 -7.68 -0.21 -9.05
CA ILE A 138 -6.51 0.25 -8.30
C ILE A 138 -5.86 -0.93 -7.61
N GLU A 139 -4.59 -0.81 -7.27
CA GLU A 139 -3.85 -1.80 -6.51
C GLU A 139 -3.59 -1.29 -5.08
N ASP A 140 -4.09 -2.01 -4.08
CA ASP A 140 -3.66 -1.86 -2.69
C ASP A 140 -2.43 -2.76 -2.48
N ALA A 141 -1.25 -2.16 -2.68
CA ALA A 141 0.05 -2.80 -2.51
C ALA A 141 0.65 -2.53 -1.12
N ALA A 142 -0.16 -2.13 -0.13
CA ALA A 142 0.32 -1.78 1.20
C ALA A 142 1.03 -2.92 1.93
N GLN A 143 0.87 -4.19 1.52
CA GLN A 143 1.59 -5.34 2.07
C GLN A 143 2.56 -5.96 1.08
N ALA A 144 2.67 -5.44 -0.14
CA ALA A 144 3.39 -6.08 -1.24
C ALA A 144 4.30 -5.14 -2.03
N PHE A 145 4.74 -4.04 -1.41
CA PHE A 145 5.86 -3.28 -1.97
C PHE A 145 7.00 -4.24 -2.34
N GLY A 146 7.56 -4.12 -3.54
CA GLY A 146 8.64 -4.99 -4.01
C GLY A 146 8.22 -6.37 -4.54
N ALA A 147 6.95 -6.79 -4.39
CA ALA A 147 6.45 -8.00 -5.03
C ALA A 147 6.30 -7.79 -6.54
N GLU A 148 6.41 -8.86 -7.32
CA GLU A 148 6.40 -8.77 -8.79
C GLU A 148 5.46 -9.78 -9.42
N TYR A 149 4.87 -9.43 -10.55
CA TYR A 149 4.21 -10.35 -11.46
C TYR A 149 4.85 -10.20 -12.85
N ASN A 150 5.30 -11.29 -13.46
CA ASN A 150 6.06 -11.27 -14.72
C ASN A 150 7.26 -10.28 -14.70
N GLY A 151 7.93 -10.15 -13.54
CA GLY A 151 9.07 -9.24 -13.36
C GLY A 151 8.72 -7.75 -13.25
N LYS A 152 7.44 -7.36 -13.33
CA LYS A 152 6.98 -6.00 -13.08
C LYS A 152 6.43 -5.87 -11.65
N LYS A 153 6.75 -4.79 -10.95
CA LYS A 153 6.36 -4.56 -9.55
C LYS A 153 4.84 -4.37 -9.42
N VAL A 154 4.23 -4.96 -8.40
CA VAL A 154 2.80 -4.71 -8.09
C VAL A 154 2.58 -3.28 -7.62
N GLY A 155 1.39 -2.75 -7.85
CA GLY A 155 1.08 -1.33 -7.74
C GLY A 155 1.34 -0.53 -9.03
N THR A 156 1.65 -1.19 -10.14
CA THR A 156 2.00 -0.56 -11.43
C THR A 156 1.20 -1.10 -12.62
N PHE A 157 0.20 -1.94 -12.37
CA PHE A 157 -0.66 -2.57 -13.39
C PHE A 157 -2.02 -1.89 -13.50
N GLY A 158 -2.58 -1.42 -12.38
CA GLY A 158 -3.84 -0.70 -12.32
C GLY A 158 -3.70 0.79 -12.66
N MET A 159 -4.80 1.53 -12.49
CA MET A 159 -4.82 2.98 -12.70
C MET A 159 -3.96 3.72 -11.67
N ILE A 160 -3.98 3.25 -10.42
CA ILE A 160 -3.26 3.82 -9.29
C ILE A 160 -2.77 2.68 -8.39
N GLY A 161 -1.50 2.71 -8.01
CA GLY A 161 -0.94 1.87 -6.94
C GLY A 161 -0.91 2.62 -5.62
N CYS A 162 -1.32 1.97 -4.53
CA CYS A 162 -1.33 2.52 -3.18
C CYS A 162 -0.35 1.76 -2.28
N TYR A 163 0.58 2.47 -1.65
CA TYR A 163 1.58 1.89 -0.76
C TYR A 163 1.48 2.43 0.67
N SER A 164 1.94 1.62 1.62
CA SER A 164 2.09 1.99 3.02
C SER A 164 3.53 1.78 3.44
N PHE A 165 4.06 2.72 4.21
CA PHE A 165 5.36 2.65 4.87
C PHE A 165 5.21 2.63 6.40
N TYR A 166 4.10 2.07 6.90
CA TYR A 166 3.90 1.85 8.32
C TYR A 166 5.03 0.98 8.92
N PRO A 167 5.38 1.07 10.21
CA PRO A 167 6.61 0.47 10.74
C PRO A 167 6.73 -1.05 10.56
N THR A 168 5.62 -1.77 10.40
CA THR A 168 5.63 -3.22 10.18
C THR A 168 5.69 -3.63 8.71
N LYS A 169 5.79 -2.68 7.77
CA LYS A 169 5.90 -2.95 6.33
C LYS A 169 7.34 -3.28 5.96
N THR A 170 7.52 -4.02 4.85
CA THR A 170 8.86 -4.44 4.42
C THR A 170 9.74 -3.26 4.00
N LEU A 171 9.14 -2.22 3.41
CA LEU A 171 9.71 -0.88 3.34
C LEU A 171 8.90 0.00 4.28
N HIS A 172 9.56 0.65 5.24
CA HIS A 172 8.88 1.38 6.30
C HIS A 172 9.60 2.68 6.68
N THR A 173 8.90 3.52 7.43
CA THR A 173 9.46 4.71 8.07
C THR A 173 9.29 4.68 9.59
N CYS A 174 9.87 5.64 10.30
CA CYS A 174 9.69 5.85 11.73
C CYS A 174 8.30 6.45 12.03
N GLY A 175 7.24 5.70 11.75
CA GLY A 175 5.84 6.10 11.95
C GLY A 175 4.98 5.85 10.71
N HIS A 176 3.99 6.71 10.48
CA HIS A 176 3.14 6.60 9.31
C HIS A 176 3.80 7.21 8.07
N GLY A 177 3.58 6.55 6.93
CA GLY A 177 3.92 7.02 5.59
C GLY A 177 3.17 6.23 4.54
N GLY A 178 3.07 6.79 3.34
CA GLY A 178 2.49 6.14 2.17
C GLY A 178 2.95 6.79 0.88
N ALA A 179 2.59 6.17 -0.23
CA ALA A 179 2.81 6.71 -1.56
C ALA A 179 1.69 6.26 -2.49
N LEU A 180 1.55 6.98 -3.60
CA LEU A 180 0.72 6.62 -4.74
C LEU A 180 1.62 6.53 -5.98
N SER A 181 1.34 5.59 -6.87
CA SER A 181 1.96 5.52 -8.20
C SER A 181 0.92 5.58 -9.31
N THR A 182 1.26 6.22 -10.42
CA THR A 182 0.49 6.16 -11.66
C THR A 182 1.37 6.53 -12.86
N ASP A 183 0.93 6.14 -14.06
CA ASP A 183 1.50 6.60 -15.33
C ASP A 183 0.63 7.66 -16.04
N ASP A 184 -0.53 7.99 -15.46
CA ASP A 184 -1.49 8.97 -15.97
C ASP A 184 -1.27 10.34 -15.29
N GLU A 185 -0.96 11.35 -16.11
CA GLU A 185 -0.65 12.71 -15.64
C GLU A 185 -1.87 13.42 -15.03
N ASP A 186 -3.07 13.16 -15.53
CA ASP A 186 -4.30 13.72 -14.98
C ASP A 186 -4.57 13.12 -13.59
N LEU A 187 -4.38 11.80 -13.43
CA LEU A 187 -4.49 11.17 -12.11
C LEU A 187 -3.41 11.66 -11.14
N TYR A 188 -2.17 11.84 -11.61
CA TYR A 188 -1.11 12.45 -10.80
C TYR A 188 -1.53 13.82 -10.27
N ARG A 189 -2.06 14.68 -11.15
CA ARG A 189 -2.52 16.02 -10.79
C ARG A 189 -3.66 15.97 -9.77
N GLU A 190 -4.70 15.17 -10.01
CA GLU A 190 -5.84 15.04 -9.09
C GLU A 190 -5.43 14.51 -7.71
N MET A 191 -4.56 13.50 -7.66
CA MET A 191 -4.04 12.97 -6.40
C MET A 191 -3.22 14.02 -5.63
N LYS A 192 -2.34 14.74 -6.33
CA LYS A 192 -1.53 15.81 -5.71
C LYS A 192 -2.40 16.95 -5.20
N LEU A 193 -3.41 17.34 -5.99
CA LEU A 193 -4.39 18.35 -5.59
C LEU A 193 -5.08 17.95 -4.28
N PHE A 194 -5.49 16.69 -4.15
CA PHE A 194 -6.14 16.19 -2.93
C PHE A 194 -5.20 16.14 -1.72
N VAL A 195 -3.95 15.73 -1.92
CA VAL A 195 -2.93 15.61 -0.86
C VAL A 195 -2.41 16.96 -0.37
N GLU A 196 -2.44 17.99 -1.24
CA GLU A 196 -1.90 19.32 -1.00
C GLU A 196 -2.98 20.40 -0.75
N CYS A 197 -4.07 20.02 -0.09
CA CYS A 197 -5.13 20.92 0.36
C CYS A 197 -5.80 21.68 -0.80
N GLY A 198 -5.94 21.02 -1.94
CA GLY A 198 -6.64 21.54 -3.11
C GLY A 198 -5.80 22.51 -3.92
N ARG A 199 -4.48 22.51 -3.76
CA ARG A 199 -3.59 23.49 -4.37
C ARG A 199 -2.72 22.85 -5.44
N TRP A 200 -2.53 23.58 -6.52
CA TRP A 200 -1.60 23.26 -7.60
C TRP A 200 -0.88 24.54 -8.02
N GLU A 201 0.45 24.50 -8.05
CA GLU A 201 1.33 25.58 -8.54
C GLU A 201 1.07 26.99 -7.96
N GLY A 202 0.54 27.10 -6.74
CA GLY A 202 0.26 28.42 -6.18
C GLY A 202 -0.59 28.42 -4.94
N LYS A 203 -1.23 29.57 -4.68
CA LYS A 203 -2.07 29.83 -3.50
C LYS A 203 -3.57 29.65 -3.76
N VAL A 204 -3.95 29.34 -5.00
CA VAL A 204 -5.37 29.16 -5.36
C VAL A 204 -5.78 27.73 -5.00
N THR A 205 -6.82 27.63 -4.18
CA THR A 205 -7.50 26.36 -3.90
C THR A 205 -8.49 26.08 -5.03
N GLN A 206 -8.28 24.98 -5.75
CA GLN A 206 -9.10 24.54 -6.90
C GLN A 206 -10.16 23.51 -6.49
N ALA A 207 -9.98 22.84 -5.35
CA ALA A 207 -10.91 21.82 -4.87
C ALA A 207 -10.94 21.72 -3.34
N VAL A 208 -12.03 21.15 -2.80
CA VAL A 208 -12.10 20.75 -1.39
C VAL A 208 -11.31 19.46 -1.20
N ALA A 209 -10.27 19.54 -0.37
CA ALA A 209 -9.22 18.55 -0.25
C ALA A 209 -8.54 18.62 1.14
N LEU A 210 -7.53 17.78 1.38
CA LEU A 210 -6.90 17.61 2.70
C LEU A 210 -5.40 17.92 2.65
N ASN A 211 -4.77 18.10 3.81
CA ASN A 211 -3.31 18.16 3.90
C ASN A 211 -2.79 16.80 4.39
N LEU A 212 -2.29 16.00 3.45
CA LEU A 212 -1.90 14.60 3.70
C LEU A 212 -0.43 14.34 3.34
N ARG A 213 0.40 15.38 3.28
CA ARG A 213 1.80 15.30 2.86
C ARG A 213 2.69 14.56 3.86
N MET A 214 3.73 13.91 3.35
CA MET A 214 4.79 13.28 4.15
C MET A 214 5.78 14.32 4.71
N ASP A 215 6.45 13.97 5.80
CA ASP A 215 7.54 14.77 6.40
C ASP A 215 8.90 14.45 5.76
N GLU A 216 9.78 15.45 5.64
CA GLU A 216 11.13 15.30 5.09
C GLU A 216 11.98 14.26 5.85
N ILE A 217 11.87 14.21 7.18
CA ILE A 217 12.64 13.25 8.00
C ILE A 217 12.28 11.81 7.62
N LYS A 218 10.98 11.56 7.39
CA LYS A 218 10.48 10.24 7.02
C LYS A 218 10.95 9.87 5.61
N ALA A 219 11.00 10.86 4.71
CA ALA A 219 11.49 10.67 3.37
C ALA A 219 13.00 10.36 3.36
N GLU A 220 13.81 11.08 4.14
CA GLU A 220 15.25 10.82 4.27
C GLU A 220 15.52 9.40 4.80
N PHE A 221 14.76 8.97 5.81
CA PHE A 221 14.84 7.60 6.33
C PHE A 221 14.47 6.55 5.28
N LEU A 222 13.39 6.78 4.51
CA LEU A 222 12.95 5.86 3.46
C LEU A 222 13.95 5.76 2.30
N VAL A 223 14.61 6.87 1.93
CA VAL A 223 15.68 6.88 0.93
C VAL A 223 16.80 5.93 1.33
N TRP A 224 17.21 5.96 2.61
CA TRP A 224 18.23 5.07 3.15
C TRP A 224 17.74 3.61 3.24
N GLU A 225 16.53 3.38 3.75
CA GLU A 225 15.92 2.04 3.83
C GLU A 225 15.81 1.35 2.47
N LEU A 226 15.50 2.12 1.42
CA LEU A 226 15.33 1.61 0.06
C LEU A 226 16.64 1.06 -0.53
N GLU A 227 17.81 1.59 -0.14
CA GLU A 227 19.12 1.17 -0.66
C GLU A 227 19.43 -0.31 -0.40
N ARG A 228 18.93 -0.83 0.73
CA ARG A 228 19.16 -2.22 1.16
C ARG A 228 17.92 -3.08 1.01
N TYR A 229 16.85 -2.54 0.42
CA TYR A 229 15.55 -3.19 0.38
C TYR A 229 15.60 -4.57 -0.28
N ASP A 230 16.16 -4.66 -1.49
CA ASP A 230 16.20 -5.92 -2.25
C ASP A 230 17.11 -6.98 -1.61
N GLU A 231 18.18 -6.56 -0.92
CA GLU A 231 19.02 -7.48 -0.13
C GLU A 231 18.24 -8.08 1.04
N ARG A 232 17.52 -7.24 1.80
CA ARG A 232 16.66 -7.72 2.89
C ARG A 232 15.56 -8.64 2.39
N MET A 233 14.91 -8.31 1.27
CA MET A 233 13.85 -9.13 0.70
C MET A 233 14.36 -10.46 0.14
N ARG A 234 15.58 -10.52 -0.40
CA ARG A 234 16.22 -11.80 -0.75
C ARG A 234 16.38 -12.68 0.50
N THR A 235 16.96 -12.12 1.56
CA THR A 235 17.15 -12.84 2.84
C THR A 235 15.82 -13.34 3.41
N GLN A 236 14.78 -12.50 3.42
CA GLN A 236 13.45 -12.85 3.90
C GLN A 236 12.82 -13.98 3.08
N ARG A 237 12.96 -13.94 1.75
CA ARG A 237 12.48 -15.01 0.86
C ARG A 237 13.21 -16.32 1.09
N ASP A 238 14.52 -16.29 1.30
CA ASP A 238 15.31 -17.50 1.54
C ASP A 238 14.91 -18.14 2.88
N LEU A 239 14.70 -17.34 3.93
CA LEU A 239 14.16 -17.82 5.21
C LEU A 239 12.75 -18.43 5.05
N ALA A 240 11.87 -17.78 4.29
CA ALA A 240 10.52 -18.29 4.03
C ALA A 240 10.56 -19.65 3.33
N LYS A 241 11.46 -19.84 2.35
CA LYS A 241 11.64 -21.14 1.68
C LYS A 241 12.14 -22.22 2.64
N GLU A 242 13.07 -21.90 3.55
CA GLU A 242 13.52 -22.85 4.56
C GLU A 242 12.38 -23.26 5.50
N PHE A 243 11.59 -22.29 5.98
CA PHE A 243 10.41 -22.59 6.80
C PHE A 243 9.36 -23.40 6.06
N GLN A 244 9.11 -23.11 4.77
CA GLN A 244 8.13 -23.84 3.97
C GLN A 244 8.45 -25.34 3.86
N LYS A 245 9.74 -25.73 3.84
CA LYS A 245 10.14 -27.15 3.83
C LYS A 245 9.72 -27.91 5.09
N LEU A 246 9.47 -27.21 6.20
CA LEU A 246 9.07 -27.79 7.48
C LEU A 246 7.55 -27.96 7.59
N ILE A 247 6.77 -27.35 6.69
CA ILE A 247 5.31 -27.34 6.78
C ILE A 247 4.74 -28.47 5.92
N PRO A 248 3.99 -29.42 6.51
CA PRO A 248 3.33 -30.47 5.75
C PRO A 248 2.10 -29.94 5.01
N GLY A 249 1.89 -30.46 3.79
CA GLY A 249 0.70 -30.21 3.00
C GLY A 249 0.65 -28.85 2.29
N PRO A 250 -0.36 -28.64 1.43
CA PRO A 250 -0.52 -27.39 0.70
C PRO A 250 -0.88 -26.24 1.65
N GLN A 251 -0.28 -25.08 1.43
CA GLN A 251 -0.48 -23.88 2.26
C GLN A 251 -0.68 -22.67 1.35
N PRO A 252 -1.93 -22.26 1.10
CA PRO A 252 -2.26 -21.32 0.03
C PRO A 252 -1.70 -19.91 0.21
N PHE A 253 -1.31 -19.53 1.44
CA PHE A 253 -0.80 -18.20 1.76
C PHE A 253 0.73 -18.06 1.71
N ILE A 254 1.47 -19.16 1.60
CA ILE A 254 2.95 -19.15 1.46
C ILE A 254 3.42 -19.79 0.15
N GLU A 255 2.52 -20.48 -0.57
CA GLU A 255 2.79 -20.93 -1.92
C GLU A 255 2.84 -19.77 -2.91
N GLU A 256 4.02 -19.55 -3.49
CA GLU A 256 4.22 -18.56 -4.55
C GLU A 256 3.34 -18.92 -5.77
N ALA A 257 2.52 -17.97 -6.22
CA ALA A 257 1.69 -18.15 -7.41
C ALA A 257 2.54 -18.15 -8.71
N PRO A 258 2.07 -18.77 -9.81
CA PRO A 258 2.79 -18.76 -11.08
C PRO A 258 3.13 -17.34 -11.54
N ASN A 259 4.36 -17.16 -12.04
CA ASN A 259 4.91 -15.87 -12.49
C ASN A 259 4.96 -14.76 -11.42
N SER A 260 4.71 -15.08 -10.16
CA SER A 260 4.75 -14.13 -9.06
C SER A 260 6.07 -14.21 -8.30
N ARG A 261 6.48 -13.08 -7.72
CA ARG A 261 7.54 -12.98 -6.72
C ARG A 261 6.94 -12.47 -5.41
N HIS A 262 6.70 -13.38 -4.48
CA HIS A 262 6.15 -13.14 -3.15
C HIS A 262 7.19 -12.58 -2.15
N ILE A 263 6.99 -11.39 -1.59
CA ILE A 263 7.95 -10.82 -0.62
C ILE A 263 7.73 -11.29 0.83
N TYR A 264 6.77 -12.20 1.06
CA TYR A 264 6.45 -12.80 2.36
C TYR A 264 6.37 -11.78 3.51
N SER A 265 5.67 -10.65 3.30
CA SER A 265 5.55 -9.60 4.34
C SER A 265 4.98 -10.16 5.64
N VAL A 266 4.18 -11.22 5.54
CA VAL A 266 3.77 -12.08 6.64
C VAL A 266 3.92 -13.53 6.19
N PHE A 267 4.48 -14.38 7.05
CA PHE A 267 4.54 -15.82 6.81
C PHE A 267 3.31 -16.49 7.44
N ASN A 268 2.24 -16.64 6.66
CA ASN A 268 0.92 -17.06 7.17
C ASN A 268 0.66 -18.55 6.98
N LEU A 269 0.34 -19.23 8.09
CA LEU A 269 -0.05 -20.64 8.11
C LEU A 269 -1.55 -20.79 8.33
N LEU A 270 -2.18 -21.66 7.54
CA LEU A 270 -3.55 -22.10 7.76
C LEU A 270 -3.54 -23.38 8.60
N LEU A 271 -4.17 -23.32 9.78
CA LEU A 271 -4.13 -24.38 10.79
C LEU A 271 -5.53 -24.64 11.35
N ASP A 272 -5.94 -25.92 11.43
CA ASP A 272 -7.21 -26.32 12.06
C ASP A 272 -7.23 -26.00 13.56
N LYS A 273 -6.12 -26.28 14.25
CA LYS A 273 -5.94 -26.04 15.69
C LYS A 273 -5.08 -24.80 15.94
N ARG A 274 -5.48 -23.67 15.34
CA ARG A 274 -4.70 -22.43 15.40
C ARG A 274 -4.37 -21.99 16.82
N GLU A 275 -5.34 -21.95 17.73
CA GLU A 275 -5.09 -21.46 19.09
C GLU A 275 -4.17 -22.39 19.91
N ASP A 276 -4.29 -23.72 19.74
CA ASP A 276 -3.37 -24.68 20.35
C ASP A 276 -1.92 -24.44 19.88
N PHE A 277 -1.74 -24.23 18.57
CA PHE A 277 -0.43 -23.91 17.99
C PHE A 277 0.12 -22.58 18.54
N ARG A 278 -0.71 -21.55 18.62
CA ARG A 278 -0.30 -20.24 19.15
C ARG A 278 0.13 -20.34 20.62
N SER A 279 -0.62 -21.07 21.45
CA SER A 279 -0.23 -21.34 22.85
C SER A 279 1.11 -22.09 22.90
N PHE A 280 1.24 -23.16 22.10
CA PHE A 280 2.47 -23.97 22.05
C PHE A 280 3.71 -23.15 21.68
N MET A 281 3.58 -22.20 20.74
CA MET A 281 4.65 -21.31 20.31
C MET A 281 4.93 -20.22 21.35
N ASN A 282 3.89 -19.63 21.95
CA ASN A 282 4.03 -18.62 22.99
C ASN A 282 4.72 -19.18 24.24
N ASP A 283 4.41 -20.42 24.63
CA ASP A 283 5.09 -21.13 25.74
C ASP A 283 6.60 -21.32 25.49
N ARG A 284 7.06 -21.13 24.24
CA ARG A 284 8.46 -21.19 23.81
C ARG A 284 9.06 -19.81 23.49
N GLY A 285 8.34 -18.73 23.80
CA GLY A 285 8.78 -17.36 23.53
C GLY A 285 8.73 -16.97 22.05
N ILE A 286 7.89 -17.63 21.25
CA ILE A 286 7.69 -17.30 19.83
C ILE A 286 6.31 -16.66 19.66
N ASP A 287 6.33 -15.35 19.40
CA ASP A 287 5.10 -14.58 19.19
C ASP A 287 4.42 -14.93 17.86
N THR A 288 3.09 -14.96 17.89
CA THR A 288 2.25 -15.23 16.72
C THR A 288 1.09 -14.24 16.66
N MET A 289 0.76 -13.81 15.44
CA MET A 289 -0.36 -12.90 15.16
C MET A 289 -1.38 -13.55 14.22
N VAL A 290 -2.62 -13.05 14.24
CA VAL A 290 -3.71 -13.54 13.39
C VAL A 290 -4.11 -12.45 12.40
N TYR A 291 -3.83 -12.69 11.12
CA TYR A 291 -4.18 -11.81 10.01
C TYR A 291 -4.95 -12.59 8.94
N TYR A 292 -6.27 -12.47 8.80
CA TYR A 292 -7.25 -11.98 9.76
C TYR A 292 -8.09 -13.15 10.26
N ASN A 293 -8.73 -13.00 11.44
CA ASN A 293 -9.56 -14.08 11.98
C ASN A 293 -10.83 -14.34 11.16
N GLN A 294 -11.37 -13.28 10.54
CA GLN A 294 -12.61 -13.31 9.76
C GLN A 294 -12.60 -12.17 8.74
N ASP A 295 -13.61 -12.15 7.88
CA ASP A 295 -13.86 -11.04 6.96
C ASP A 295 -14.00 -9.72 7.75
N VAL A 296 -13.25 -8.72 7.34
CA VAL A 296 -13.16 -7.42 8.00
C VAL A 296 -14.20 -6.51 7.35
N LEU A 297 -15.44 -6.62 7.81
CA LEU A 297 -16.57 -5.83 7.33
C LEU A 297 -17.00 -4.77 8.36
N PRO A 298 -17.58 -3.63 7.91
CA PRO A 298 -18.37 -2.75 8.78
C PRO A 298 -19.47 -3.54 9.48
N GLU A 299 -19.81 -3.16 10.71
CA GLU A 299 -20.85 -3.81 11.49
C GLU A 299 -22.18 -3.84 10.73
N GLU A 300 -22.56 -2.74 10.07
CA GLU A 300 -23.82 -2.67 9.32
C GLU A 300 -23.90 -3.60 8.08
N VAL A 301 -22.79 -4.21 7.67
CA VAL A 301 -22.72 -5.09 6.48
C VAL A 301 -22.62 -6.58 6.88
N ARG A 302 -22.30 -6.89 8.14
CA ARG A 302 -22.00 -8.27 8.54
C ARG A 302 -23.18 -9.22 8.40
N GLY A 303 -24.41 -8.71 8.44
CA GLY A 303 -25.60 -9.56 8.61
C GLY A 303 -25.57 -10.27 9.96
N ASP A 304 -26.74 -10.60 10.51
CA ASP A 304 -26.84 -11.45 11.69
C ASP A 304 -26.40 -12.90 11.40
#